data_AF-A0A183KI46-F1
#
_entry.id   AF-A0A183KI46-F1
#
_cell.length_a   1.000
_cell.length_b   1.000
_cell.length_c   1.000
_cell.angle_alpha   90.00
_cell.angle_beta   90.00
_cell.angle_gamma   90.00
#
_symmetry.space_group_name_H-M   'P 1'
#
loop_
_entity.id
_entity.type
_entity.pdbx_description
1 polymer ?
#
loop_
_entity_poly.entity_id
_entity_poly.type
_entity_poly.pdbx_seq_one_letter_code
_entity_poly.pdbx_strand_id
1 'polypeptide(L)'
;MNTSYNYYGSQYNNYYASEHRIPSDVKAHACLMILAWGFCNPNAIIISRHFKKGWPGRTINNFAYWFQFHIILQSFTLAFVLLALMIIVVHVMGYSNLSDLPFSAHPACGFAIVVLTFSNPIVAWFLCTTSGRQRAITKYVHQVAGILSQMLAVPTALIGLQMPALGYGICSSKVYSTLFAITVVLNVIVEITLEVIGYKIGKNVKIVRSILSIQADEADKLLARIEEVS
;
A
#
# COMPACT_ATOMS: atom_id res chain seq x y z
N MET A 1 -11.73 -2.12 -40.06
CA MET A 1 -10.33 -2.21 -39.59
C MET A 1 -10.16 -2.99 -38.26
N ASN A 2 -11.16 -3.70 -37.74
CA ASN A 2 -11.06 -4.44 -36.45
C ASN A 2 -10.94 -5.96 -36.56
N THR A 3 -10.95 -6.53 -37.78
CA THR A 3 -11.01 -7.99 -37.96
C THR A 3 -9.67 -8.67 -37.75
N SER A 4 -8.56 -8.00 -38.10
CA SER A 4 -7.20 -8.52 -37.96
C SER A 4 -6.73 -8.57 -36.50
N TYR A 5 -7.05 -7.56 -35.69
CA TYR A 5 -6.68 -7.53 -34.25
C TYR A 5 -7.32 -8.68 -33.46
N ASN A 6 -8.61 -8.93 -33.68
CA ASN A 6 -9.32 -10.04 -33.04
C ASN A 6 -8.81 -11.42 -33.52
N TYR A 7 -8.34 -11.52 -34.76
CA TYR A 7 -7.79 -12.76 -35.32
C TYR A 7 -6.44 -13.13 -34.69
N TYR A 8 -5.52 -12.17 -34.54
CA TYR A 8 -4.22 -12.42 -33.90
C TYR A 8 -4.36 -12.72 -32.40
N GLY A 9 -5.20 -11.98 -31.66
CA GLY A 9 -5.46 -12.27 -30.24
C GLY A 9 -6.15 -13.62 -30.00
N SER A 10 -7.04 -14.02 -30.92
CA SER A 10 -7.69 -15.35 -30.92
C SER A 10 -6.70 -16.49 -31.16
N GLN A 11 -5.83 -16.37 -32.18
CA GLN A 11 -4.79 -17.40 -32.42
C GLN A 11 -3.77 -17.49 -31.28
N TYR A 12 -3.38 -16.36 -30.68
CA TYR A 12 -2.43 -16.33 -29.56
C TYR A 12 -3.00 -17.07 -28.34
N ASN A 13 -4.25 -16.79 -27.96
CA ASN A 13 -4.93 -17.47 -26.86
C ASN A 13 -5.11 -18.97 -27.12
N ASN A 14 -5.41 -19.37 -28.36
CA ASN A 14 -5.57 -20.78 -28.73
C ASN A 14 -4.24 -21.57 -28.69
N TYR A 15 -3.10 -20.94 -29.00
CA TYR A 15 -1.78 -21.58 -28.93
C TYR A 15 -1.40 -21.92 -27.47
N TYR A 16 -1.55 -20.98 -26.53
CA TYR A 16 -1.27 -21.23 -25.11
C TYR A 16 -2.29 -22.15 -24.44
N ALA A 17 -3.56 -22.12 -24.88
CA ALA A 17 -4.56 -23.08 -24.45
C ALA A 17 -4.21 -24.51 -24.89
N SER A 18 -3.58 -24.68 -26.05
CA SER A 18 -3.14 -25.99 -26.58
C SER A 18 -1.86 -26.53 -25.93
N GLU A 19 -0.96 -25.66 -25.44
CA GLU A 19 0.30 -26.07 -24.80
C GLU A 19 0.21 -26.22 -23.26
N HIS A 20 -0.93 -25.93 -22.62
CA HIS A 20 -1.06 -25.88 -21.15
C HIS A 20 0.00 -24.99 -20.46
N ARG A 21 0.53 -23.98 -21.16
CA ARG A 21 1.57 -23.08 -20.65
C ARG A 21 1.01 -21.67 -20.48
N ILE A 22 1.19 -21.12 -19.29
CA ILE A 22 0.86 -19.73 -19.00
C ILE A 22 1.94 -18.84 -19.63
N PRO A 23 1.57 -17.79 -20.39
CA PRO A 23 2.52 -16.85 -20.95
C PRO A 23 3.43 -16.23 -19.88
N SER A 24 4.71 -16.06 -20.20
CA SER A 24 5.70 -15.45 -19.30
C SER A 24 5.29 -14.05 -18.86
N ASP A 25 4.64 -13.29 -19.74
CA ASP A 25 4.22 -11.91 -19.49
C ASP A 25 3.14 -11.83 -18.40
N VAL A 26 2.18 -12.75 -18.45
CA VAL A 26 1.10 -12.84 -17.44
C VAL A 26 1.69 -13.23 -16.08
N LYS A 27 2.68 -14.13 -16.04
CA LYS A 27 3.40 -14.46 -14.81
C LYS A 27 4.18 -13.25 -14.27
N ALA A 28 4.89 -12.53 -15.13
CA ALA A 28 5.65 -11.35 -14.75
C ALA A 28 4.74 -10.27 -14.18
N HIS A 29 3.60 -10.02 -14.82
CA HIS A 29 2.56 -9.11 -14.31
C HIS A 29 2.10 -9.52 -12.90
N ALA A 30 1.72 -10.79 -12.70
CA ALA A 30 1.25 -11.29 -11.41
C ALA A 30 2.32 -11.17 -10.31
N CYS A 31 3.57 -11.55 -10.60
CA CYS A 31 4.68 -11.45 -9.65
C CYS A 31 4.94 -10.00 -9.22
N LEU A 32 4.97 -9.06 -10.16
CA LEU A 32 5.17 -7.63 -9.87
C LEU A 32 4.02 -7.07 -9.04
N MET A 33 2.77 -7.43 -9.34
CA MET A 33 1.61 -7.00 -8.56
C MET A 33 1.62 -7.58 -7.14
N ILE A 34 2.02 -8.84 -6.95
CA ILE A 34 2.18 -9.44 -5.61
C ILE A 34 3.26 -8.71 -4.81
N LEU A 35 4.41 -8.39 -5.42
CA LEU A 35 5.47 -7.66 -4.73
C LEU A 35 5.04 -6.24 -4.35
N ALA A 36 4.37 -5.53 -5.26
CA ALA A 36 3.88 -4.18 -5.01
C ALA A 36 2.83 -4.16 -3.87
N TRP A 37 1.79 -4.99 -3.98
CA TRP A 37 0.60 -4.92 -3.12
C TRP A 37 0.64 -5.84 -1.89
N GLY A 38 1.44 -6.91 -1.95
CA GLY A 38 1.64 -7.84 -0.84
C GLY A 38 2.81 -7.47 0.06
N PHE A 39 3.83 -6.78 -0.47
CA PHE A 39 5.03 -6.41 0.28
C PHE A 39 5.25 -4.89 0.35
N CYS A 40 5.48 -4.21 -0.76
CA CYS A 40 5.95 -2.81 -0.72
C CYS A 40 4.93 -1.86 -0.06
N ASN A 41 3.68 -1.82 -0.54
CA ASN A 41 2.67 -0.87 -0.06
C ASN A 41 2.23 -1.12 1.40
N PRO A 42 1.93 -2.36 1.84
CA PRO A 42 1.61 -2.63 3.24
C PRO A 42 2.73 -2.20 4.21
N ASN A 43 3.99 -2.50 3.87
CA ASN A 43 5.13 -2.09 4.69
C ASN A 43 5.31 -0.57 4.69
N ALA A 44 5.08 0.11 3.56
CA ALA A 44 5.10 1.56 3.49
C ALA A 44 4.05 2.21 4.41
N ILE A 45 2.85 1.62 4.49
CA ILE A 45 1.76 2.05 5.39
C ILE A 45 2.18 1.86 6.84
N ILE A 46 2.63 0.66 7.22
CA ILE A 46 3.09 0.31 8.58
C ILE A 46 4.17 1.30 9.07
N ILE A 47 5.20 1.53 8.25
CA ILE A 47 6.30 2.46 8.56
C ILE A 47 5.75 3.88 8.78
N SER A 48 4.89 4.35 7.88
CA SER A 48 4.33 5.70 7.96
C SER A 48 3.42 5.92 9.17
N ARG A 49 2.81 4.87 9.73
CA ARG A 49 1.88 4.99 10.86
C ARG A 49 2.58 4.84 12.20
N HIS A 50 3.39 3.81 12.35
CA HIS A 50 3.90 3.40 13.67
C HIS A 50 5.31 3.95 13.96
N PHE A 51 6.14 4.12 12.93
CA PHE A 51 7.55 4.47 13.12
C PHE A 51 7.82 5.98 13.14
N LYS A 52 6.79 6.82 12.97
CA LYS A 52 6.90 8.29 13.08
C LYS A 52 7.47 8.77 14.41
N LYS A 53 7.10 8.12 15.51
CA LYS A 53 7.51 8.50 16.88
C LYS A 53 8.62 7.59 17.44
N GLY A 54 8.89 6.45 16.82
CA GLY A 54 9.84 5.45 17.30
C GLY A 54 11.31 5.79 17.05
N TRP A 55 11.60 6.72 16.13
CA TRP A 55 12.98 7.10 15.77
C TRP A 55 13.24 8.62 15.95
N PRO A 56 13.17 9.14 17.18
CA PRO A 56 13.54 10.53 17.44
C PRO A 56 15.04 10.75 17.18
N GLY A 57 15.38 11.85 16.50
CA GLY A 57 16.77 12.31 16.32
C GLY A 57 17.60 11.61 15.23
N ARG A 58 17.01 10.71 14.44
CA ARG A 58 17.75 10.03 13.38
C ARG A 58 17.27 10.43 11.97
N THR A 59 18.20 10.91 11.16
CA THR A 59 17.94 11.41 9.80
C THR A 59 18.87 10.75 8.77
N ILE A 60 18.36 10.57 7.54
CA ILE A 60 19.18 10.39 6.31
C ILE A 60 18.89 11.61 5.44
N ASN A 61 19.94 12.27 4.95
CA ASN A 61 19.81 13.45 4.09
C ASN A 61 18.86 14.53 4.65
N ASN A 62 18.90 14.78 5.97
CA ASN A 62 18.02 15.71 6.69
C ASN A 62 16.52 15.32 6.77
N PHE A 63 16.14 14.14 6.27
CA PHE A 63 14.80 13.61 6.41
C PHE A 63 14.73 12.50 7.47
N ALA A 64 13.61 12.42 8.18
CA ALA A 64 13.38 11.36 9.15
C ALA A 64 13.38 9.98 8.47
N TYR A 65 13.98 8.96 9.11
CA TYR A 65 14.07 7.61 8.54
C TYR A 65 12.74 7.05 8.05
N TRP A 66 11.66 7.21 8.84
CA TRP A 66 10.34 6.70 8.46
C TRP A 66 9.85 7.29 7.14
N PHE A 67 10.19 8.56 6.88
CA PHE A 67 9.79 9.27 5.66
C PHE A 67 10.58 8.76 4.46
N GLN A 68 11.89 8.56 4.64
CA GLN A 68 12.74 8.02 3.59
C GLN A 68 12.34 6.58 3.20
N PHE A 69 12.14 5.70 4.18
CA PHE A 69 11.68 4.33 3.90
C PHE A 69 10.29 4.31 3.27
N HIS A 70 9.38 5.17 3.71
CA HIS A 70 8.06 5.31 3.10
C HIS A 70 8.18 5.70 1.62
N ILE A 71 8.96 6.73 1.29
CA ILE A 71 9.17 7.14 -0.10
C ILE A 71 9.79 6.01 -0.92
N ILE A 72 10.84 5.36 -0.42
CA ILE A 72 11.52 4.27 -1.13
C ILE A 72 10.53 3.15 -1.48
N LEU A 73 9.76 2.68 -0.49
CA LEU A 73 8.78 1.61 -0.70
C LEU A 73 7.62 2.04 -1.62
N GLN A 74 7.18 3.30 -1.54
CA GLN A 74 6.15 3.81 -2.45
C GLN A 74 6.67 4.03 -3.87
N SER A 75 7.93 4.41 -4.04
CA SER A 75 8.58 4.46 -5.35
C SER A 75 8.68 3.09 -5.99
N PHE A 76 9.05 2.06 -5.23
CA PHE A 76 9.04 0.67 -5.72
C PHE A 76 7.63 0.20 -6.06
N THR A 77 6.64 0.51 -5.23
CA THR A 77 5.22 0.19 -5.51
C THR A 77 4.80 0.79 -6.84
N LEU A 78 5.03 2.09 -7.06
CA LEU A 78 4.67 2.77 -8.30
C LEU A 78 5.40 2.18 -9.51
N ALA A 79 6.71 1.93 -9.38
CA ALA A 79 7.51 1.36 -10.47
C ALA A 79 7.02 -0.03 -10.88
N PHE A 80 6.76 -0.92 -9.91
CA PHE A 80 6.23 -2.26 -10.19
C PHE A 80 4.83 -2.22 -10.78
N VAL A 81 3.94 -1.35 -10.29
CA VAL A 81 2.58 -1.19 -10.83
C VAL A 81 2.62 -0.71 -12.28
N LEU A 82 3.43 0.30 -12.61
CA LEU A 82 3.55 0.82 -13.97
C LEU A 82 4.17 -0.21 -14.92
N LEU A 83 5.23 -0.89 -14.50
CA LEU A 83 5.86 -1.96 -15.30
C LEU A 83 4.90 -3.12 -15.54
N ALA A 84 4.20 -3.58 -14.51
CA ALA A 84 3.23 -4.66 -14.63
C ALA A 84 2.04 -4.28 -15.51
N LEU A 85 1.56 -3.02 -15.44
CA LEU A 85 0.51 -2.51 -16.32
C LEU A 85 0.97 -2.48 -17.78
N MET A 86 2.18 -1.99 -18.05
CA MET A 86 2.75 -1.98 -19.40
C MET A 86 2.82 -3.39 -19.97
N ILE A 87 3.37 -4.35 -19.22
CA ILE A 87 3.50 -5.75 -19.65
C ILE A 87 2.13 -6.33 -20.04
N ILE A 88 1.10 -6.17 -19.20
CA ILE A 88 -0.20 -6.80 -19.45
C ILE A 88 -0.99 -6.10 -20.56
N VAL A 89 -0.91 -4.77 -20.68
CA VAL A 89 -1.58 -4.03 -21.76
C VAL A 89 -0.97 -4.37 -23.12
N VAL A 90 0.36 -4.52 -23.19
CA VAL A 90 1.04 -5.01 -24.39
C VAL A 90 0.62 -6.46 -24.66
N HIS A 91 0.64 -7.34 -23.65
CA HIS A 91 0.26 -8.74 -23.83
C HIS A 91 -1.17 -8.92 -24.37
N VAL A 92 -2.14 -8.14 -23.86
CA VAL A 92 -3.55 -8.21 -24.26
C VAL A 92 -3.85 -7.33 -25.49
N MET A 93 -2.86 -6.58 -26.00
CA MET A 93 -3.00 -5.65 -27.12
C MET A 93 -4.10 -4.61 -26.89
N GLY A 94 -4.22 -4.12 -25.65
CA GLY A 94 -5.22 -3.12 -25.26
C GLY A 94 -5.98 -3.49 -23.99
N TYR A 95 -7.31 -3.37 -24.02
CA TYR A 95 -8.17 -3.63 -22.86
C TYR A 95 -8.74 -5.05 -22.89
N SER A 96 -8.79 -5.68 -21.72
CA SER A 96 -9.30 -7.04 -21.56
C SER A 96 -10.83 -7.06 -21.55
N ASN A 97 -11.44 -7.72 -22.53
CA ASN A 97 -12.90 -7.81 -22.69
C ASN A 97 -13.48 -9.13 -22.12
N LEU A 98 -13.16 -9.48 -20.88
CA LEU A 98 -13.82 -10.62 -20.22
C LEU A 98 -15.25 -10.23 -19.85
N SER A 99 -16.22 -11.10 -20.20
CA SER A 99 -17.65 -10.92 -19.90
C SER A 99 -18.09 -11.49 -18.56
N ASP A 100 -17.36 -12.47 -18.03
CA ASP A 100 -17.82 -13.24 -16.87
C ASP A 100 -17.37 -12.60 -15.56
N LEU A 101 -18.31 -12.41 -14.63
CA LEU A 101 -18.01 -11.97 -13.26
C LEU A 101 -17.46 -13.18 -12.46
N PRO A 102 -16.43 -13.03 -11.61
CA PRO A 102 -15.75 -11.81 -11.17
C PRO A 102 -14.63 -11.30 -12.09
N PHE A 103 -14.29 -12.02 -13.15
CA PHE A 103 -13.10 -11.75 -13.97
C PHE A 103 -13.18 -10.43 -14.75
N SER A 104 -14.38 -10.04 -15.20
CA SER A 104 -14.62 -8.75 -15.85
C SER A 104 -14.29 -7.54 -14.96
N ALA A 105 -14.39 -7.69 -13.63
CA ALA A 105 -14.13 -6.61 -12.69
C ALA A 105 -12.63 -6.31 -12.51
N HIS A 106 -11.75 -7.29 -12.69
CA HIS A 106 -10.30 -7.14 -12.46
C HIS A 106 -9.66 -6.00 -13.27
N PRO A 107 -9.81 -5.90 -14.61
CA PRO A 107 -9.21 -4.80 -15.35
C PRO A 107 -9.78 -3.44 -14.91
N ALA A 108 -11.10 -3.33 -14.70
CA ALA A 108 -11.73 -2.09 -14.26
C ALA A 108 -11.22 -1.63 -12.88
N CYS A 109 -11.19 -2.54 -11.90
CA CYS A 109 -10.64 -2.28 -10.57
C CYS A 109 -9.13 -1.99 -10.64
N GLY A 110 -8.39 -2.72 -11.46
CA GLY A 110 -6.96 -2.52 -11.69
C GLY A 110 -6.64 -1.11 -12.19
N PHE A 111 -7.35 -0.63 -13.20
CA PHE A 111 -7.18 0.74 -13.71
C PHE A 111 -7.54 1.79 -12.65
N ALA A 112 -8.62 1.59 -11.88
CA ALA A 112 -8.98 2.50 -10.79
C ALA A 112 -7.86 2.58 -9.72
N ILE A 113 -7.28 1.43 -9.35
CA ILE A 113 -6.15 1.36 -8.42
C ILE A 113 -4.92 2.09 -8.98
N VAL A 114 -4.60 1.91 -10.27
CA VAL A 114 -3.49 2.60 -10.93
C VAL A 114 -3.67 4.12 -10.87
N VAL A 115 -4.87 4.63 -11.17
CA VAL A 115 -5.17 6.07 -11.10
C VAL A 115 -4.99 6.60 -9.68
N LEU A 116 -5.49 5.88 -8.67
CA LEU A 116 -5.26 6.22 -7.26
C LEU A 116 -3.76 6.22 -6.92
N THR A 117 -3.01 5.22 -7.39
CA THR A 117 -1.58 5.05 -7.10
C THR A 117 -0.75 6.15 -7.74
N PHE A 118 -1.09 6.58 -8.96
CA PHE A 118 -0.37 7.64 -9.68
C PHE A 118 -0.73 9.04 -9.17
N SER A 119 -1.99 9.27 -8.78
CA SER A 119 -2.42 10.55 -8.22
C SER A 119 -1.89 10.77 -6.80
N ASN A 120 -1.65 9.72 -6.02
CA ASN A 120 -1.26 9.86 -4.63
C ASN A 120 0.09 10.59 -4.39
N PRO A 121 1.15 10.35 -5.20
CA PRO A 121 2.38 11.16 -5.18
C PRO A 121 2.16 12.64 -5.53
N ILE A 122 1.24 12.95 -6.46
CA ILE A 122 0.90 14.33 -6.80
C ILE A 122 0.25 15.02 -5.59
N VAL A 123 -0.66 14.35 -4.89
CA VAL A 123 -1.23 14.85 -3.63
C VAL A 123 -0.15 15.01 -2.55
N ALA A 124 0.80 14.08 -2.48
CA ALA A 124 1.93 14.16 -1.55
C ALA A 124 2.84 15.37 -1.85
N TRP A 125 3.03 15.73 -3.11
CA TRP A 125 3.73 16.95 -3.50
C TRP A 125 3.03 18.20 -2.95
N PHE A 126 1.71 18.31 -3.14
CA PHE A 126 0.92 19.41 -2.57
C PHE A 126 0.94 19.42 -1.03
N LEU A 127 1.03 18.26 -0.38
CA LEU A 127 1.18 18.16 1.07
C LEU A 127 2.50 18.80 1.57
N CYS A 128 3.56 18.72 0.76
CA CYS A 128 4.85 19.35 1.07
C CYS A 128 4.85 20.87 0.85
N THR A 129 4.04 21.39 -0.09
CA THR A 129 4.01 22.82 -0.44
C THR A 129 2.94 23.62 0.30
N THR A 130 1.92 22.96 0.86
CA THR A 130 0.80 23.63 1.54
C THR A 130 1.01 23.76 3.04
N SER A 131 0.42 24.80 3.66
CA SER A 131 0.46 25.06 5.09
C SER A 131 -0.95 25.21 5.69
N GLY A 132 -1.05 25.19 7.02
CA GLY A 132 -2.32 25.40 7.74
C GLY A 132 -3.43 24.39 7.39
N ARG A 133 -4.64 24.88 7.13
CA ARG A 133 -5.84 24.04 6.85
C ARG A 133 -5.70 23.21 5.57
N GLN A 134 -5.07 23.75 4.53
CA GLN A 134 -4.87 23.04 3.26
C GLN A 134 -4.00 21.81 3.46
N ARG A 135 -2.93 21.93 4.28
CA ARG A 135 -2.06 20.81 4.65
C ARG A 135 -2.80 19.69 5.37
N ALA A 136 -3.78 20.04 6.21
CA ALA A 136 -4.60 19.05 6.92
C ALA A 136 -5.50 18.27 5.94
N ILE A 137 -6.10 18.97 4.96
CA ILE A 137 -6.94 18.36 3.93
C ILE A 137 -6.10 17.46 3.02
N THR A 138 -4.98 17.96 2.48
CA THR A 138 -4.11 17.18 1.60
C THR A 138 -3.54 15.95 2.30
N LYS A 139 -3.22 16.04 3.60
CA LYS A 139 -2.82 14.89 4.42
C LYS A 139 -3.92 13.83 4.47
N TYR A 140 -5.17 14.25 4.72
CA TYR A 140 -6.29 13.32 4.79
C TYR A 140 -6.57 12.66 3.44
N VAL A 141 -6.57 13.44 2.35
CA VAL A 141 -6.74 12.93 0.98
C VAL A 141 -5.65 11.92 0.62
N HIS A 142 -4.38 12.25 0.88
CA HIS A 142 -3.24 11.36 0.64
C HIS A 142 -3.37 10.03 1.43
N GLN A 143 -3.77 10.13 2.69
CA GLN A 143 -3.95 8.96 3.55
C GLN A 143 -5.11 8.08 3.08
N VAL A 144 -6.27 8.67 2.77
CA VAL A 144 -7.45 7.93 2.30
C VAL A 144 -7.18 7.27 0.96
N ALA A 145 -6.56 7.98 0.01
CA ALA A 145 -6.20 7.43 -1.29
C ALA A 145 -5.28 6.21 -1.18
N GLY A 146 -4.26 6.28 -0.31
CA GLY A 146 -3.33 5.16 -0.06
C GLY A 146 -3.97 3.95 0.62
N ILE A 147 -4.89 4.16 1.57
CA ILE A 147 -5.63 3.06 2.21
C ILE A 147 -6.63 2.44 1.22
N LEU A 148 -7.35 3.28 0.48
CA LEU A 148 -8.33 2.82 -0.50
C LEU A 148 -7.68 2.00 -1.61
N SER A 149 -6.52 2.42 -2.12
CA SER A 149 -5.78 1.64 -3.12
C SER A 149 -5.37 0.26 -2.57
N GLN A 150 -4.85 0.18 -1.34
CA GLN A 150 -4.52 -1.11 -0.72
C GLN A 150 -5.74 -2.01 -0.55
N MET A 151 -6.87 -1.46 -0.07
CA MET A 151 -8.10 -2.22 0.17
C MET A 151 -8.71 -2.75 -1.13
N LEU A 152 -8.59 -2.02 -2.24
CA LEU A 152 -9.04 -2.46 -3.56
C LEU A 152 -8.06 -3.44 -4.20
N ALA A 153 -6.76 -3.28 -3.95
CA ALA A 153 -5.72 -4.11 -4.56
C ALA A 153 -5.77 -5.57 -4.10
N VAL A 154 -6.08 -5.84 -2.82
CA VAL A 154 -6.17 -7.20 -2.28
C VAL A 154 -7.20 -8.07 -3.03
N PRO A 155 -8.50 -7.69 -3.11
CA PRO A 155 -9.48 -8.49 -3.85
C PRO A 155 -9.18 -8.51 -5.36
N THR A 156 -8.67 -7.42 -5.93
CA THR A 156 -8.31 -7.37 -7.36
C THR A 156 -7.19 -8.37 -7.69
N ALA A 157 -6.17 -8.48 -6.84
CA ALA A 157 -5.09 -9.46 -6.99
C ALA A 157 -5.59 -10.90 -6.81
N LEU A 158 -6.50 -11.15 -5.85
CA LEU A 158 -7.11 -12.46 -5.66
C LEU A 158 -7.94 -12.90 -6.87
N ILE A 159 -8.73 -11.99 -7.47
CA ILE A 159 -9.46 -12.27 -8.71
C ILE A 159 -8.48 -12.60 -9.83
N GLY A 160 -7.40 -11.82 -9.96
CA GLY A 160 -6.35 -12.04 -10.96
C GLY A 160 -5.71 -13.43 -10.84
N LEU A 161 -5.41 -13.87 -9.63
CA LEU A 161 -4.85 -15.20 -9.34
C LEU A 161 -5.83 -16.36 -9.62
N GLN A 162 -7.12 -16.09 -9.76
CA GLN A 162 -8.16 -17.09 -10.05
C GLN A 162 -8.53 -17.14 -11.54
N MET A 163 -7.95 -16.28 -12.39
CA MET A 163 -8.33 -16.19 -13.80
C MET A 163 -7.91 -17.41 -14.63
N PRO A 164 -8.74 -17.86 -15.60
CA PRO A 164 -8.43 -19.01 -16.46
C PRO A 164 -7.20 -18.85 -17.35
N ALA A 165 -6.80 -17.61 -17.68
CA ALA A 165 -5.59 -17.32 -18.46
C ALA A 165 -4.29 -17.72 -17.73
N LEU A 166 -4.36 -17.89 -16.40
CA LEU A 166 -3.32 -18.50 -15.58
C LEU A 166 -3.39 -20.04 -15.58
N GLY A 167 -4.21 -20.64 -16.44
CA GLY A 167 -4.25 -22.07 -16.72
C GLY A 167 -4.80 -22.91 -15.57
N TYR A 168 -5.54 -23.97 -15.92
CA TYR A 168 -5.83 -25.10 -15.03
C TYR A 168 -4.54 -25.83 -14.57
N GLY A 169 -3.37 -25.48 -15.15
CA GLY A 169 -2.05 -25.93 -14.75
C GLY A 169 -1.24 -24.82 -14.07
N ILE A 170 -0.76 -25.10 -12.86
CA ILE A 170 0.28 -24.38 -12.08
C ILE A 170 -0.11 -22.99 -11.55
N CYS A 171 -0.89 -22.15 -12.25
CA CYS A 171 -1.40 -20.88 -11.70
C CYS A 171 -2.92 -20.84 -11.48
N SER A 172 -3.59 -22.00 -11.50
CA SER A 172 -4.78 -22.33 -10.69
C SER A 172 -4.44 -22.64 -9.21
N SER A 173 -3.19 -22.44 -8.82
CA SER A 173 -2.63 -22.93 -7.57
C SER A 173 -3.20 -22.18 -6.37
N LYS A 174 -4.13 -22.84 -5.66
CA LYS A 174 -4.53 -22.51 -4.28
C LYS A 174 -3.33 -22.05 -3.45
N VAL A 175 -2.13 -22.58 -3.67
CA VAL A 175 -0.89 -22.20 -2.97
C VAL A 175 -0.55 -20.72 -3.12
N TYR A 176 -0.52 -20.12 -4.32
CA TYR A 176 -0.13 -18.71 -4.47
C TYR A 176 -1.19 -17.76 -3.91
N SER A 177 -2.47 -18.05 -4.15
CA SER A 177 -3.56 -17.30 -3.53
C SER A 177 -3.54 -17.42 -2.01
N THR A 178 -3.24 -18.61 -1.48
CA THR A 178 -3.09 -18.86 -0.04
C THR A 178 -1.86 -18.15 0.53
N LEU A 179 -0.70 -18.18 -0.15
CA LEU A 179 0.50 -17.48 0.28
C LEU A 179 0.28 -15.96 0.30
N PHE A 180 -0.38 -15.42 -0.73
CA PHE A 180 -0.76 -14.02 -0.78
C PHE A 180 -1.74 -13.67 0.35
N ALA A 181 -2.78 -14.49 0.55
CA ALA A 181 -3.74 -14.30 1.65
C ALA A 181 -3.06 -14.37 3.03
N ILE A 182 -2.14 -15.31 3.24
CA ILE A 182 -1.31 -15.40 4.46
C ILE A 182 -0.52 -14.12 4.64
N THR A 183 0.13 -13.62 3.59
CA THR A 183 0.91 -12.37 3.65
C THR A 183 0.03 -11.18 4.03
N VAL A 184 -1.18 -11.08 3.46
CA VAL A 184 -2.15 -10.04 3.82
C VAL A 184 -2.57 -10.17 5.29
N VAL A 185 -2.92 -11.36 5.75
CA VAL A 185 -3.30 -11.62 7.14
C VAL A 185 -2.17 -11.28 8.10
N LEU A 186 -0.93 -11.66 7.78
CA LEU A 186 0.25 -11.31 8.58
C LEU A 186 0.45 -9.80 8.67
N ASN A 187 0.34 -9.07 7.55
CA ASN A 187 0.41 -7.61 7.58
C ASN A 187 -0.68 -6.98 8.45
N VAL A 188 -1.92 -7.51 8.41
CA VAL A 188 -3.02 -7.05 9.26
C VAL A 188 -2.73 -7.35 10.74
N ILE A 189 -2.23 -8.53 11.08
CA ILE A 189 -1.85 -8.89 12.45
C ILE A 189 -0.75 -7.96 12.96
N VAL A 190 0.28 -7.70 12.15
CA VAL A 190 1.37 -6.78 12.49
C VAL A 190 0.82 -5.37 12.73
N GLU A 191 -0.03 -4.87 11.84
CA GLU A 191 -0.65 -3.55 11.96
C GLU A 191 -1.47 -3.41 13.25
N ILE A 192 -2.31 -4.40 13.57
CA ILE A 192 -3.10 -4.43 14.82
C ILE A 192 -2.19 -4.48 16.04
N THR A 193 -1.16 -5.32 16.01
CA THR A 193 -0.21 -5.48 17.12
C THR A 193 0.51 -4.17 17.40
N LEU A 194 1.00 -3.50 16.35
CA LEU A 194 1.69 -2.22 16.48
C LEU A 194 0.75 -1.11 16.97
N GLU A 195 -0.51 -1.07 16.53
CA GLU A 195 -1.51 -0.11 17.02
C GLU A 195 -1.81 -0.33 18.52
N VAL A 196 -1.95 -1.58 18.97
CA VAL A 196 -2.15 -1.92 20.39
C VAL A 196 -0.94 -1.50 21.23
N ILE A 197 0.28 -1.76 20.75
CA ILE A 197 1.51 -1.33 21.42
C ILE A 197 1.58 0.20 21.49
N GLY A 198 1.30 0.88 20.37
CA GLY A 198 1.27 2.34 20.28
C GLY A 198 0.27 2.97 21.24
N TYR A 199 -0.91 2.37 21.39
CA TYR A 199 -1.92 2.79 22.36
C TYR A 199 -1.43 2.64 23.80
N LYS A 200 -0.84 1.49 24.16
CA LYS A 200 -0.29 1.24 25.50
C LYS A 200 0.81 2.24 25.86
N ILE A 201 1.76 2.46 24.95
CA ILE A 201 2.83 3.45 25.15
C ILE A 201 2.24 4.86 25.30
N GLY A 202 1.30 5.24 24.45
CA GLY A 202 0.64 6.54 24.51
C GLY A 202 -0.09 6.77 25.84
N LYS A 203 -0.76 5.76 26.38
CA LYS A 203 -1.40 5.80 27.70
C LYS A 203 -0.38 5.99 28.82
N ASN A 204 0.70 5.20 28.81
CA ASN A 204 1.75 5.28 29.83
C ASN A 204 2.45 6.64 29.82
N VAL A 205 2.74 7.20 28.65
CA VAL A 205 3.34 8.54 28.51
C VAL A 205 2.42 9.63 29.06
N LYS A 206 1.10 9.53 28.85
CA LYS A 206 0.14 10.49 29.43
C LYS A 206 0.12 10.43 30.95
N ILE A 207 0.15 9.22 31.53
CA ILE A 207 0.18 9.01 32.99
C ILE A 207 1.48 9.58 33.59
N VAL A 208 2.63 9.28 33.00
CA VAL A 208 3.92 9.81 33.48
C VAL A 208 3.94 11.34 33.38
N ARG A 209 3.45 11.90 32.27
CA ARG A 209 3.35 13.36 32.09
C ARG A 209 2.46 14.02 33.14
N SER A 210 1.33 13.42 33.51
CA SER A 210 0.46 13.97 34.56
C SER A 210 1.11 13.93 35.95
N ILE A 211 1.86 12.87 36.26
CA ILE A 211 2.59 12.77 37.53
C ILE A 211 3.67 13.87 37.61
N LEU A 212 4.46 14.03 36.54
CA LEU A 212 5.50 15.05 36.48
C LEU A 212 4.94 16.48 36.58
N SER A 213 3.77 16.76 35.98
CA SER A 213 3.14 18.08 36.10
C SER A 213 2.64 18.38 37.52
N ILE A 214 2.19 17.36 38.27
CA ILE A 214 1.78 17.53 39.67
C ILE A 214 2.99 17.86 40.53
N GLN A 215 4.10 17.11 40.35
CA GLN A 215 5.32 17.34 41.10
C GLN A 215 5.93 18.73 40.83
N ALA A 216 5.84 19.23 39.59
CA ALA A 216 6.28 20.58 39.25
C ALA A 216 5.45 21.66 39.98
N ASP A 217 4.12 21.54 39.98
CA ASP A 217 3.22 22.48 40.67
C ASP A 217 3.43 22.47 42.20
N GLU A 218 3.74 21.32 42.78
CA GLU A 218 4.07 21.21 44.21
C GLU A 218 5.42 21.88 44.54
N ALA A 219 6.43 21.72 43.69
CA ALA A 219 7.72 22.39 43.85
C ALA A 219 7.60 23.92 43.76
N ASP A 220 6.84 24.43 42.79
CA ASP A 220 6.62 25.87 42.61
C ASP A 220 5.92 26.51 43.82
N LYS A 221 4.94 25.81 44.42
CA LYS A 221 4.25 26.28 45.64
C LYS A 221 5.18 26.34 46.85
N LEU A 222 6.12 25.41 46.98
CA LEU A 222 7.10 25.41 48.08
C LEU A 222 8.09 26.56 47.92
N LEU A 223 8.56 26.84 46.70
CA LEU A 223 9.45 27.97 46.41
C LEU A 223 8.79 29.32 46.73
N ALA A 224 7.53 29.52 46.33
CA ALA A 224 6.79 30.74 46.63
C ALA A 224 6.65 31.01 48.15
N ARG A 225 6.44 29.96 48.95
CA ARG A 225 6.39 30.08 50.42
C ARG A 225 7.73 30.44 51.04
N ILE A 226 8.85 30.02 50.44
CA ILE A 226 10.19 30.36 50.93
C ILE A 226 10.47 31.84 50.66
N GLU A 227 10.11 32.35 49.49
CA GLU A 227 10.27 33.78 49.13
C GLU A 227 9.42 34.71 49.99
N GLU A 228 8.22 34.31 50.41
CA GLU A 228 7.38 35.12 51.32
C GLU A 228 7.96 35.23 52.74
N VAL A 229 8.83 34.30 53.14
CA VAL A 229 9.39 34.22 54.51
C VAL A 229 10.83 34.77 54.59
N SER A 230 11.49 35.03 53.46
CA SER A 230 12.84 35.63 53.38
C SER A 230 12.79 37.15 53.27
#